data_AF-A0A1C2GS55-F1
#
_entry.id   AF-A0A1C2GS55-F1
#
_cell.length_a   1.000
_cell.length_b   1.000
_cell.length_c   1.000
_cell.angle_alpha   90.00
_cell.angle_beta   90.00
_cell.angle_gamma   90.00
#
_symmetry.space_group_name_H-M   'P 1'
#
loop_
_entity.id
_entity.type
_entity.pdbx_description
1 polymer ?
#
loop_
_entity_poly.entity_id
_entity_poly.type
_entity_poly.pdbx_seq_one_letter_code
_entity_poly.pdbx_strand_id
1 'polypeptide(L)'
;MEEYQNKLGNLAQKLKKERPKTPIQEVQPVKQQALKDPEVQFNNWIPKGLLKRLKTFGLEHEQSLKDLNIQALELFLKSNTKNE
;
A
#
# COMPACT_ATOMS: atom_id res chain seq x y z
N MET A 1 -16.64 53.33 16.06
CA MET A 1 -15.82 53.68 14.87
C MET A 1 -14.32 53.56 15.14
N GLU A 2 -13.83 53.85 16.35
CA GLU A 2 -12.41 53.75 16.70
C GLU A 2 -11.84 52.32 16.61
N GLU A 3 -12.59 51.30 17.07
CA GLU A 3 -12.15 49.90 16.97
C GLU A 3 -11.91 49.44 15.53
N TYR A 4 -12.69 49.95 14.58
CA TYR A 4 -12.56 49.60 13.17
C TYR A 4 -11.28 50.19 12.57
N GLN A 5 -11.00 51.46 12.88
CA GLN A 5 -9.78 52.13 12.46
C GLN A 5 -8.52 51.47 13.06
N ASN A 6 -8.61 51.04 14.31
CA ASN A 6 -7.53 50.31 14.98
C ASN A 6 -7.26 48.93 14.33
N LYS A 7 -8.30 48.20 13.93
CA LYS A 7 -8.15 46.91 13.20
C LYS A 7 -7.50 47.11 11.82
N LEU A 8 -7.87 48.17 11.10
CA LEU A 8 -7.26 48.52 9.81
C LEU A 8 -5.79 48.92 9.95
N GLY A 9 -5.46 49.74 10.95
CA GLY A 9 -4.07 50.12 11.25
C GLY A 9 -3.19 48.92 11.60
N ASN A 10 -3.71 48.00 12.41
CA ASN A 10 -3.02 46.77 12.79
C ASN A 10 -2.80 45.83 11.60
N LEU A 11 -3.76 45.72 10.68
CA LEU A 11 -3.62 44.93 9.46
C LEU A 11 -2.54 45.51 8.53
N ALA A 12 -2.55 46.84 8.34
CA ALA A 12 -1.54 47.51 7.53
C ALA A 12 -0.12 47.35 8.11
N GLN A 13 0.01 47.36 9.44
CA GLN A 13 1.30 47.08 10.09
C GLN A 13 1.76 45.63 9.91
N LYS A 14 0.85 44.65 10.00
CA LYS A 14 1.18 43.24 9.76
C LYS A 14 1.65 42.99 8.34
N LEU A 15 0.94 43.55 7.34
CA LEU A 15 1.30 43.42 5.92
C LEU A 15 2.65 44.05 5.57
N LYS A 16 3.05 45.12 6.26
CA LYS A 16 4.37 45.76 6.06
C LYS A 16 5.51 44.99 6.71
N LYS A 17 5.26 44.28 7.82
CA LYS A 17 6.28 43.58 8.61
C LYS A 17 6.47 42.13 8.18
N GLU A 18 5.42 41.45 7.76
CA GLU A 18 5.47 40.05 7.38
C GLU A 18 5.82 39.92 5.88
N ARG A 19 6.98 39.32 5.59
CA ARG A 19 7.29 38.94 4.21
C ARG A 19 6.36 37.80 3.80
N PRO A 20 5.81 37.80 2.57
CA PRO A 20 4.97 36.71 2.10
C PRO A 20 5.75 35.40 2.18
N LYS A 21 5.29 34.45 2.99
CA LYS A 21 5.83 33.08 2.96
C LYS A 21 5.37 32.46 1.66
N THR A 22 6.29 32.25 0.73
CA THR A 22 6.02 31.42 -0.44
C THR A 22 5.74 29.99 0.05
N PRO A 23 4.59 29.39 -0.31
CA PRO A 23 4.33 27.99 0.01
C PRO A 23 5.39 27.15 -0.69
N ILE A 24 6.36 26.64 0.08
CA ILE A 24 7.40 25.74 -0.42
C ILE A 24 6.83 24.34 -0.38
N GLN A 25 6.79 23.68 -1.53
CA GLN A 25 6.31 22.30 -1.60
C GLN A 25 7.45 21.36 -1.17
N GLU A 26 7.27 20.70 -0.03
CA GLU A 26 8.17 19.63 0.40
C GLU A 26 7.92 18.39 -0.47
N VAL A 27 8.92 17.98 -1.25
CA VAL A 27 8.87 16.74 -2.03
C VAL A 27 9.54 15.62 -1.25
N GLN A 28 8.80 14.56 -0.95
CA GLN A 28 9.38 13.33 -0.43
C GLN A 28 9.74 12.38 -1.58
N PRO A 29 10.94 11.76 -1.55
CA PRO A 29 11.31 10.77 -2.53
C PRO A 29 10.34 9.58 -2.48
N VAL A 30 9.89 9.14 -3.67
CA VAL A 30 9.09 7.93 -3.79
C VAL A 30 9.97 6.76 -3.34
N LYS A 31 9.62 6.13 -2.22
CA LYS A 31 10.31 4.95 -1.72
C LYS A 31 10.32 3.89 -2.83
N GLN A 32 11.50 3.53 -3.33
CA GLN A 32 11.64 2.44 -4.27
C GLN A 32 11.11 1.17 -3.61
N GLN A 33 10.03 0.61 -4.15
CA GLN A 33 9.52 -0.68 -3.70
C GLN A 33 10.61 -1.73 -3.97
N ALA A 34 10.88 -2.58 -2.98
CA ALA A 34 11.80 -3.69 -3.13
C ALA A 34 11.45 -4.47 -4.41
N LEU A 35 12.46 -4.78 -5.23
CA LEU A 35 12.31 -5.58 -6.43
C LEU A 35 11.73 -6.95 -6.01
N LYS A 36 10.44 -7.14 -6.25
CA LYS A 36 9.80 -8.45 -6.13
C LYS A 36 10.36 -9.34 -7.25
N ASP A 37 10.54 -10.62 -6.96
CA ASP A 37 10.88 -11.59 -8.00
C ASP A 37 9.84 -11.51 -9.13
N PRO A 38 10.25 -11.73 -10.39
CA PRO A 38 9.33 -11.67 -11.52
C PRO A 38 8.23 -12.73 -11.37
N GLU A 39 7.00 -12.28 -11.15
CA GLU A 39 5.83 -13.13 -11.03
C GLU A 39 5.24 -13.44 -12.40
N VAL A 40 4.84 -14.69 -12.63
CA VAL A 40 4.15 -15.14 -13.85
C VAL A 40 2.73 -15.60 -13.52
N GLN A 41 1.78 -15.34 -14.41
CA GLN A 41 0.41 -15.79 -14.25
C GLN A 41 0.31 -17.32 -14.35
N PHE A 42 -0.26 -17.95 -13.34
CA PHE A 42 -0.55 -19.39 -13.32
C PHE A 42 -2.05 -19.62 -13.47
N ASN A 43 -2.46 -20.10 -14.65
CA ASN A 43 -3.85 -20.41 -14.96
C ASN A 43 -4.06 -21.92 -14.98
N ASN A 44 -5.00 -22.42 -14.17
CA ASN A 44 -5.41 -23.82 -14.19
C ASN A 44 -6.94 -23.96 -14.09
N TRP A 45 -7.45 -25.09 -14.55
CA TRP A 45 -8.82 -25.49 -14.28
C TRP A 45 -8.84 -26.37 -13.05
N ILE A 46 -9.62 -26.00 -12.04
CA ILE A 46 -9.75 -26.76 -10.79
C ILE A 46 -11.22 -27.03 -10.46
N PRO A 47 -11.53 -28.13 -9.75
CA PRO A 47 -12.88 -28.43 -9.31
C PRO A 47 -13.46 -27.30 -8.44
N LYS A 48 -14.72 -26.92 -8.69
CA LYS A 48 -15.40 -25.85 -7.94
C LYS A 48 -15.42 -26.10 -6.42
N GLY A 49 -15.57 -27.36 -6.01
CA GLY A 49 -15.56 -27.75 -4.60
C GLY A 49 -14.20 -27.49 -3.93
N LEU A 50 -13.11 -27.73 -4.64
CA LEU A 50 -11.75 -27.51 -4.14
C LEU A 50 -11.47 -26.02 -3.95
N LEU A 51 -11.83 -25.20 -4.94
CA LEU A 51 -11.68 -23.73 -4.85
C LEU A 51 -12.46 -23.16 -3.66
N LYS A 52 -13.67 -23.67 -3.38
CA LYS A 52 -14.46 -23.23 -2.20
C LYS A 52 -13.73 -23.54 -0.91
N ARG A 53 -13.24 -24.78 -0.74
CA ARG A 53 -12.50 -25.19 0.47
C ARG A 53 -11.23 -24.37 0.67
N LEU A 54 -10.47 -24.13 -0.41
CA LEU A 54 -9.26 -23.31 -0.36
C LEU A 54 -9.56 -21.87 0.08
N LYS A 55 -10.66 -21.29 -0.40
CA LYS A 55 -11.11 -19.95 0.00
C LYS A 55 -11.53 -19.90 1.46
N THR A 56 -12.29 -20.88 1.93
CA THR A 56 -12.70 -20.97 3.33
C THR A 56 -11.47 -21.07 4.24
N PHE A 57 -10.53 -21.94 3.89
CA PHE A 57 -9.27 -22.10 4.63
C PHE A 57 -8.44 -20.80 4.66
N GLY A 58 -8.28 -20.13 3.52
CA GLY A 58 -7.57 -18.84 3.47
C GLY A 58 -8.22 -17.76 4.33
N LEU A 59 -9.55 -17.77 4.46
CA LEU A 59 -10.28 -16.85 5.31
C LEU A 59 -10.12 -17.17 6.81
N GLU A 60 -10.06 -18.45 7.18
CA GLU A 60 -9.84 -18.90 8.56
C GLU A 60 -8.42 -18.60 9.07
N HIS A 61 -7.42 -18.65 8.17
CA HIS A 61 -6.00 -18.50 8.53
C HIS A 61 -5.40 -17.14 8.12
N GLU A 62 -6.21 -16.19 7.64
CA GLU A 62 -5.76 -14.88 7.15
C GLU A 62 -4.66 -14.97 6.07
N GLN A 63 -4.73 -15.99 5.21
CA GLN A 63 -3.76 -16.25 4.16
C GLN A 63 -4.33 -15.95 2.77
N SER A 64 -3.49 -15.37 1.90
CA SER A 64 -3.84 -15.16 0.51
C SER A 64 -3.95 -16.49 -0.24
N LEU A 65 -4.91 -16.60 -1.16
CA LEU A 65 -4.99 -17.74 -2.08
C LEU A 65 -3.70 -17.95 -2.85
N LYS A 66 -2.98 -16.87 -3.18
CA LYS A 66 -1.69 -16.94 -3.86
C LYS A 66 -0.66 -17.67 -2.99
N ASP A 67 -0.55 -17.29 -1.73
CA ASP A 67 0.44 -17.85 -0.82
C ASP A 67 0.14 -19.33 -0.53
N LEU A 68 -1.14 -19.68 -0.36
CA LEU A 68 -1.59 -21.06 -0.23
C LEU A 68 -1.20 -21.91 -1.45
N ASN A 69 -1.42 -21.38 -2.65
CA ASN A 69 -1.04 -22.08 -3.89
C ASN A 69 0.48 -22.27 -3.98
N ILE A 70 1.27 -21.24 -3.66
CA ILE A 70 2.74 -21.33 -3.67
C ILE A 70 3.20 -22.38 -2.66
N GLN A 71 2.70 -22.35 -1.42
CA GLN A 71 3.04 -23.32 -0.40
C GLN A 71 2.71 -24.76 -0.82
N ALA A 72 1.52 -24.98 -1.39
CA ALA A 72 1.11 -26.30 -1.86
C ALA A 72 2.02 -26.82 -2.99
N LEU A 73 2.36 -25.96 -3.95
CA LEU A 73 3.26 -26.29 -5.06
C LEU A 73 4.69 -26.58 -4.58
N GLU A 74 5.23 -25.76 -3.68
CA GLU A 74 6.55 -25.97 -3.09
C GLU A 74 6.62 -27.28 -2.29
N LEU A 75 5.60 -27.56 -1.48
CA LEU A 75 5.53 -28.80 -0.70
C LEU A 75 5.49 -30.02 -1.61
N PHE A 76 4.69 -29.98 -2.68
CA PHE A 76 4.61 -31.04 -3.67
C PHE A 76 5.95 -31.28 -4.38
N LEU A 77 6.65 -30.21 -4.76
CA LEU A 77 7.99 -30.33 -5.37
C LEU A 77 9.00 -30.89 -4.36
N LYS A 78 9.01 -30.40 -3.11
CA LYS A 78 9.90 -30.88 -2.04
C LYS A 78 9.66 -32.35 -1.67
N SER A 79 8.41 -32.83 -1.74
CA SER A 79 8.11 -34.24 -1.46
C SER A 79 8.56 -35.16 -2.60
N ASN A 80 8.47 -34.70 -3.84
CA ASN A 80 8.83 -35.53 -5.00
C ASN A 80 10.33 -35.56 -5.28
N THR A 81 11.07 -34.50 -4.96
CA THR A 81 12.54 -34.49 -5.12
C THR A 81 13.29 -35.29 -4.06
N LYS A 82 12.64 -35.71 -2.97
CA LYS A 82 13.23 -36.62 -1.97
C LYS A 82 13.04 -38.11 -2.31
N ASN A 83 12.23 -38.41 -3.32
CA ASN A 83 11.91 -39.78 -3.75
C ASN A 83 12.64 -40.19 -5.04
N GLU A 84 13.53 -39.34 -5.55
CA GLU A 84 14.57 -39.67 -6.56
C GLU A 84 15.94 -39.73 -5.88
#